data_AF-A0A557RTV2-F1
#
_entry.id   AF-A0A557RTV2-F1
#
_cell.length_a   1.000
_cell.length_b   1.000
_cell.length_c   1.000
_cell.angle_alpha   90.00
_cell.angle_beta   90.00
_cell.angle_gamma   90.00
#
_symmetry.space_group_name_H-M   'P 1'
#
loop_
_entity.id
_entity.type
_entity.pdbx_description
1 polymer ?
#
loop_
_entity_poly.entity_id
_entity_poly.type
_entity_poly.pdbx_seq_one_letter_code
_entity_poly.pdbx_strand_id
1 'polypeptide(L)'
;MPFVTWGKLGYGTERYSQPKRNLTEIEGLAARLDVVPFHDQAATHFGQSRAELYKIGKPIGPCDMLISGYAGALGLILVTNNMKEFERSPGLRLANRV
;
A
#
# COMPACT_ATOMS: atom_id res chain seq x y z
N MET A 1 -3.25 -1.19 8.20
CA MET A 1 -3.58 -1.06 6.77
C MET A 1 -3.53 0.40 6.37
N PRO A 2 -2.81 0.78 5.29
CA PRO A 2 -2.80 2.15 4.80
C PRO A 2 -4.17 2.57 4.25
N PHE A 3 -4.56 3.82 4.46
CA PHE A 3 -5.80 4.39 3.86
C PHE A 3 -5.83 4.25 2.33
N VAL A 4 -4.68 4.28 1.66
CA VAL A 4 -4.57 4.07 0.21
C VAL A 4 -5.03 2.65 -0.20
N THR A 5 -4.71 1.64 0.61
CA THR A 5 -5.18 0.26 0.38
C THR A 5 -6.69 0.16 0.57
N TRP A 6 -7.25 0.86 1.57
CA TRP A 6 -8.69 0.98 1.76
C TRP A 6 -9.39 1.59 0.53
N GLY A 7 -8.84 2.68 -0.01
CA GLY A 7 -9.34 3.29 -1.24
C GLY A 7 -9.27 2.37 -2.46
N LYS A 8 -8.18 1.57 -2.61
CA LYS A 8 -8.08 0.56 -3.68
C LYS A 8 -9.17 -0.52 -3.58
N LEU A 9 -9.47 -0.98 -2.37
CA LEU A 9 -10.52 -1.96 -2.11
C LEU A 9 -11.90 -1.39 -2.46
N GLY A 10 -12.21 -0.16 -2.03
CA GLY A 10 -13.45 0.53 -2.40
C GLY A 10 -13.60 0.78 -3.90
N TYR A 11 -12.53 1.16 -4.60
CA TYR A 11 -12.58 1.24 -6.06
C TYR A 11 -12.90 -0.13 -6.71
N GLY A 12 -12.33 -1.21 -6.16
CA GLY A 12 -12.63 -2.57 -6.59
C GLY A 12 -14.10 -2.95 -6.41
N THR A 13 -14.77 -2.49 -5.35
CA THR A 13 -16.21 -2.75 -5.13
C THR A 13 -17.09 -2.02 -6.11
N GLU A 14 -16.78 -0.76 -6.41
CA GLU A 14 -17.56 0.07 -7.32
C GLU A 14 -17.39 -0.35 -8.79
N ARG A 15 -16.21 -0.87 -9.16
CA ARG A 15 -15.88 -1.24 -10.54
C ARG A 15 -16.44 -2.61 -10.97
N TYR A 16 -16.69 -3.53 -10.04
CA TYR A 16 -17.08 -4.92 -10.36
C TYR A 16 -18.49 -5.29 -9.86
N SER A 17 -19.13 -6.23 -10.56
CA SER A 17 -20.57 -6.45 -10.71
C SER A 17 -21.42 -6.76 -9.45
N GLN A 18 -20.84 -6.81 -8.24
CA GLN A 18 -21.58 -7.05 -6.98
C GLN A 18 -21.13 -6.11 -5.85
N PRO A 19 -21.39 -4.79 -5.96
CA PRO A 19 -20.86 -3.77 -5.04
C PRO A 19 -21.27 -3.99 -3.57
N LYS A 20 -22.54 -4.36 -3.30
CA LYS A 20 -23.03 -4.54 -1.92
C LYS A 20 -22.35 -5.69 -1.17
N ARG A 21 -22.11 -6.82 -1.85
CA ARG A 21 -21.49 -8.00 -1.22
C ARG A 21 -20.01 -7.77 -0.93
N ASN A 22 -19.32 -7.11 -1.85
CA ASN A 22 -17.90 -6.79 -1.67
C ASN A 22 -17.69 -5.73 -0.57
N LEU A 23 -18.62 -4.78 -0.41
CA LEU A 23 -18.51 -3.74 0.63
C LEU A 23 -18.53 -4.35 2.04
N THR A 24 -19.48 -5.25 2.32
CA THR A 24 -19.61 -5.92 3.63
C THR A 24 -18.38 -6.78 3.95
N GLU A 25 -17.79 -7.44 2.95
CA GLU A 25 -16.55 -8.21 3.14
C GLU A 25 -15.35 -7.29 3.45
N ILE A 26 -15.27 -6.12 2.80
CA ILE A 26 -14.21 -5.13 3.04
C ILE A 26 -14.38 -4.44 4.39
N GLU A 27 -15.60 -4.08 4.79
CA GLU A 27 -15.89 -3.56 6.12
C GLU A 27 -15.55 -4.58 7.22
N GLY A 28 -15.89 -5.85 7.00
CA GLY A 28 -15.51 -6.94 7.91
C GLY A 28 -14.00 -7.14 8.02
N LEU A 29 -13.23 -6.83 6.97
CA LEU A 29 -11.77 -6.86 6.96
C LEU A 29 -11.17 -5.65 7.69
N ALA A 30 -11.70 -4.45 7.48
CA ALA A 30 -11.28 -3.26 8.24
C ALA A 30 -11.61 -3.36 9.73
N ALA A 31 -12.71 -4.00 10.10
CA ALA A 31 -13.04 -4.23 11.51
C ALA A 31 -11.99 -5.09 12.25
N ARG A 32 -11.16 -5.84 11.51
CA ARG A 32 -10.12 -6.73 12.06
C ARG A 32 -8.70 -6.20 11.88
N LEU A 33 -8.54 -5.09 11.18
CA LEU A 33 -7.24 -4.51 10.83
C LEU A 33 -7.21 -3.04 11.23
N ASP A 34 -6.18 -2.61 11.95
CA ASP A 34 -6.00 -1.19 12.23
C ASP A 34 -5.80 -0.42 10.92
N VAL A 35 -6.78 0.41 10.55
CA VAL A 35 -6.63 1.37 9.46
C VAL A 35 -5.92 2.58 10.04
N VAL A 36 -4.65 2.74 9.68
CA VAL A 36 -3.80 3.75 10.30
C VAL A 36 -3.68 4.96 9.37
N PRO A 37 -3.85 6.21 9.88
CA PRO A 37 -3.80 7.41 9.06
C PRO A 37 -2.44 7.61 8.38
N PHE A 38 -2.45 8.29 7.24
CA PHE A 38 -1.22 8.78 6.63
C PHE A 38 -0.72 9.98 7.43
N HIS A 39 0.53 9.94 7.89
CA HIS A 39 1.15 10.97 8.72
C HIS A 39 2.31 11.65 7.99
N ASP A 40 2.74 12.83 8.45
CA ASP A 40 3.74 13.65 7.76
C ASP A 40 5.06 12.92 7.49
N GLN A 41 5.52 12.06 8.40
CA GLN A 41 6.73 11.26 8.16
C GLN A 41 6.58 10.30 6.97
N ALA A 42 5.38 9.77 6.71
CA ALA A 42 5.12 8.95 5.53
C ALA A 42 5.17 9.78 4.24
N ALA A 43 4.78 11.05 4.28
CA ALA A 43 4.91 11.97 3.15
C ALA A 43 6.38 12.24 2.80
N THR A 44 7.23 12.46 3.81
CA THR A 44 8.68 12.64 3.62
C THR A 44 9.32 11.37 3.04
N HIS A 45 9.02 10.20 3.61
CA HIS A 45 9.54 8.91 3.12
C HIS A 45 9.08 8.61 1.69
N PHE A 46 7.84 8.95 1.35
CA PHE A 46 7.33 8.84 -0.01
C PHE A 46 8.14 9.71 -0.99
N GLY A 47 8.38 10.98 -0.65
CA GLY A 47 9.13 11.90 -1.51
C GLY A 47 10.56 11.41 -1.79
N GLN A 48 11.25 10.95 -0.75
CA GLN A 48 12.61 10.39 -0.87
C GLN A 48 12.61 9.11 -1.70
N SER A 49 11.72 8.16 -1.39
CA SER A 49 11.62 6.89 -2.10
C SER A 49 11.29 7.08 -3.57
N ARG A 50 10.41 8.05 -3.88
CA ARG A 50 10.06 8.43 -5.24
C ARG A 50 11.27 8.97 -6.00
N ALA A 51 11.98 9.94 -5.42
CA ALA A 51 13.15 10.53 -6.07
C ALA A 51 14.21 9.47 -6.40
N GLU A 52 14.50 8.58 -5.46
CA GLU A 52 15.48 7.50 -5.65
C GLU A 52 15.05 6.50 -6.73
N LEU A 53 13.80 6.03 -6.69
CA LEU A 53 13.28 5.07 -7.67
C LEU A 53 13.27 5.64 -9.10
N TYR A 54 12.97 6.93 -9.25
CA TYR A 54 13.04 7.60 -10.55
C TYR A 54 14.50 7.78 -11.01
N LYS A 55 15.41 8.13 -10.09
CA LYS A 55 16.84 8.28 -10.39
C LYS A 55 17.47 6.98 -10.90
N ILE A 56 17.06 5.83 -10.36
CA ILE A 56 17.56 4.51 -10.80
C ILE A 56 16.75 3.91 -11.97
N GLY A 57 15.79 4.64 -12.54
CA GLY A 57 14.98 4.19 -13.68
C GLY A 57 14.02 3.03 -13.35
N LYS A 58 13.65 2.85 -12.07
CA LYS A 58 12.77 1.78 -11.61
C LYS A 58 11.54 2.32 -10.87
N PRO A 59 10.71 3.17 -11.50
CA PRO A 59 9.50 3.65 -10.86
C PRO A 59 8.56 2.47 -10.53
N ILE A 60 7.84 2.61 -9.43
CA ILE A 60 6.71 1.75 -9.04
C ILE A 60 5.41 2.54 -9.16
N GLY A 61 4.28 1.85 -9.23
CA GLY A 61 2.97 2.51 -9.35
C GLY A 61 2.74 3.56 -8.25
N PRO A 62 2.08 4.70 -8.54
CA PRO A 62 1.98 5.82 -7.60
C PRO A 62 1.29 5.44 -6.28
N CYS A 63 0.29 4.56 -6.33
CA CYS A 63 -0.36 4.07 -5.11
C CYS A 63 0.52 3.06 -4.35
N ASP A 64 1.28 2.23 -5.06
CA ASP A 64 2.18 1.26 -4.43
C ASP A 64 3.38 1.97 -3.79
N MET A 65 3.80 3.09 -4.37
CA MET A 65 4.77 3.99 -3.77
C MET A 65 4.27 4.63 -2.46
N LEU A 66 2.98 4.98 -2.37
CA LEU A 66 2.40 5.44 -1.12
C LEU A 66 2.35 4.31 -0.07
N ILE A 67 2.01 3.09 -0.48
CA ILE A 67 1.99 1.92 0.39
C ILE A 67 3.41 1.58 0.89
N SER A 68 4.42 1.62 0.02
CA SER A 68 5.82 1.35 0.39
C SER A 68 6.39 2.44 1.30
N GLY A 69 6.16 3.72 0.98
CA GLY A 69 6.59 4.84 1.81
C GLY A 69 5.96 4.79 3.20
N TYR A 70 4.69 4.40 3.27
CA TYR A 70 3.98 4.20 4.53
C TYR A 70 4.57 3.06 5.38
N ALA A 71 4.74 1.87 4.78
CA ALA A 71 5.31 0.72 5.47
C ALA A 71 6.76 0.98 5.92
N GLY A 72 7.55 1.66 5.08
CA GLY A 72 8.92 2.07 5.40
C GLY A 72 8.99 3.07 6.55
N ALA A 73 8.14 4.10 6.55
CA ALA A 73 8.12 5.13 7.61
C ALA A 73 7.77 4.56 9.00
N LEU A 74 6.92 3.53 9.04
CA LEU A 74 6.51 2.86 10.28
C LEU A 74 7.35 1.60 10.61
N GLY A 75 8.36 1.26 9.80
CA GLY A 75 9.17 0.06 9.99
C GLY A 75 8.39 -1.26 9.90
N LEU A 76 7.24 -1.26 9.21
CA LEU A 76 6.35 -2.40 9.07
C LEU A 76 6.83 -3.39 8.01
N ILE A 77 6.33 -4.61 8.08
CA ILE A 77 6.48 -5.62 7.03
C ILE A 77 5.30 -5.48 6.06
N LEU A 78 5.59 -5.21 4.79
CA LEU A 78 4.57 -5.19 3.75
C LEU A 78 4.32 -6.62 3.24
N VAL A 79 3.12 -7.13 3.52
CA VAL A 79 2.64 -8.40 2.96
C VAL A 79 2.06 -8.14 1.58
N THR A 80 2.61 -8.76 0.53
CA THR A 80 2.19 -8.51 -0.87
C THR A 80 2.38 -9.73 -1.75
N ASN A 81 1.50 -9.88 -2.76
CA ASN A 81 1.66 -10.88 -3.82
C ASN A 81 2.53 -10.35 -4.98
N ASN A 82 2.87 -9.06 -4.96
CA ASN A 82 3.64 -8.40 -6.02
C ASN A 82 5.06 -8.06 -5.54
N MET A 83 5.77 -9.07 -5.03
CA MET A 83 7.11 -8.92 -4.44
C MET A 83 8.07 -8.18 -5.38
N LYS A 84 8.08 -8.53 -6.68
CA LYS A 84 8.98 -7.96 -7.70
C LYS A 84 8.89 -6.45 -7.86
N GLU A 85 7.71 -5.87 -7.64
CA GLU A 85 7.53 -4.42 -7.73
C GLU A 85 8.08 -3.74 -6.46
N PHE A 86 7.77 -4.28 -5.29
CA PHE A 86 8.16 -3.70 -4.00
C PHE A 86 9.62 -3.94 -3.61
N GLU A 87 10.27 -4.98 -4.13
CA GLU A 87 11.72 -5.25 -3.95
C GLU A 87 12.60 -4.09 -4.46
N ARG A 88 12.05 -3.25 -5.34
CA ARG A 88 12.74 -2.06 -5.86
C ARG A 88 12.89 -0.98 -4.79
N SER A 89 12.00 -0.97 -3.79
CA SER A 89 11.96 0.04 -2.73
C SER A 89 13.03 -0.26 -1.68
N PRO A 90 14.10 0.55 -1.56
CA PRO A 90 15.19 0.26 -0.63
C PRO A 90 14.71 0.31 0.83
N GLY A 91 15.20 -0.61 1.66
CA GLY A 91 14.91 -0.64 3.10
C GLY A 91 13.51 -1.14 3.48
N LEU A 92 12.69 -1.54 2.50
CA LEU A 92 11.35 -2.08 2.75
C LEU A 92 11.43 -3.56 3.15
N ARG A 93 10.78 -3.91 4.27
CA ARG A 93 10.65 -5.31 4.71
C ARG A 93 9.44 -5.94 4.01
N LEU A 94 9.65 -7.09 3.38
CA LEU A 94 8.61 -7.77 2.59
C LEU A 94 8.34 -9.17 3.14
N ALA A 95 7.08 -9.58 3.05
CA ALA A 95 6.66 -10.96 3.24
C ALA A 95 5.68 -11.33 2.13
N ASN A 96 5.80 -12.56 1.62
CA ASN A 96 4.83 -13.09 0.67
C ASN A 96 3.61 -13.61 1.44
N ARG A 97 2.42 -13.47 0.85
CA ARG A 97 1.23 -14.14 1.34
C ARG A 97 1.29 -15.59 0.86
N VAL A 98 1.27 -16.54 1.81
CA VAL A 98 1.13 -17.98 1.51
C VAL A 98 -0.25 -18.26 0.93
#